data_AF-A0A7C2MW28-F1
#
_entry.id   AF-A0A7C2MW28-F1
#
_cell.length_a   1.000
_cell.length_b   1.000
_cell.length_c   1.000
_cell.angle_alpha   90.00
_cell.angle_beta   90.00
_cell.angle_gamma   90.00
#
_symmetry.space_group_name_H-M   'P 1'
#
loop_
_entity.id
_entity.type
_entity.pdbx_description
1 polymer ?
#
loop_
_entity_poly.entity_id
_entity_poly.type
_entity_poly.pdbx_seq_one_letter_code
_entity_poly.pdbx_strand_id
1 'polypeptide(L)' 'MTQVFDDSGNVVPVTVVYSDRNYIIDIKTKQRDGYNAVVLAYGMKKINKIKKNLINLTNILQFPPPTKHLTF' A
#
# COMPACT_ATOMS: atom_id res chain seq x y z
N MET A 1 5.66 17.59 7.19
CA MET A 1 6.23 17.56 8.56
C MET A 1 5.63 18.74 9.29
N THR A 2 5.04 18.52 10.46
CA THR A 2 4.31 19.52 11.24
C THR A 2 4.69 19.38 12.71
N GLN A 3 4.16 20.23 13.58
CA GLN A 3 4.37 20.13 15.03
C GLN A 3 3.04 20.19 15.77
N VAL A 4 2.97 19.53 16.92
CA VAL A 4 1.80 19.52 17.82
C VAL A 4 2.26 20.01 19.19
N PHE A 5 1.41 20.77 19.87
CA PHE A 5 1.63 21.17 21.26
C PHE A 5 0.94 20.17 22.19
N ASP A 6 1.65 19.70 23.21
CA ASP A 6 1.04 18.88 24.26
C ASP A 6 0.40 19.76 25.36
N ASP A 7 -0.34 19.12 26.27
CA ASP A 7 -1.03 19.82 27.36
C ASP A 7 -0.07 20.49 28.37
N SER A 8 1.21 20.13 28.35
CA SER A 8 2.27 20.72 29.18
C SER A 8 3.02 21.86 28.49
N GLY A 9 2.63 22.22 27.26
CA GLY A 9 3.24 23.29 26.47
C GLY A 9 4.49 22.89 25.68
N ASN A 10 4.85 21.60 25.61
CA ASN A 10 5.99 21.14 24.83
C ASN A 10 5.65 21.03 23.34
N VAL A 11 6.66 21.27 22.49
CA VAL A 11 6.54 21.16 21.03
C VAL A 11 7.06 19.80 20.57
N VAL A 12 6.18 18.98 19.98
CA VAL A 12 6.54 17.67 19.45
C VAL A 12 6.53 17.71 17.91
N PRO A 13 7.67 17.48 17.23
CA PRO A 13 7.72 17.38 15.78
C PRO A 13 7.11 16.05 15.32
N VAL A 14 6.18 16.12 14.37
CA VAL A 14 5.45 14.95 13.86
C VAL A 14 5.51 14.88 12.33
N THR A 15 5.48 13.65 11.82
CA THR A 15 5.36 13.39 10.37
C THR A 15 3.95 12.91 10.08
N VAL A 16 3.25 13.66 9.23
CA VAL A 16 1.94 13.24 8.71
C VAL A 16 2.16 12.18 7.64
N VAL A 17 1.59 10.99 7.87
CA VAL A 17 1.53 9.92 6.89
C VAL A 17 0.13 9.91 6.28
N TYR A 18 0.04 10.04 4.96
CA TYR A 18 -1.22 9.95 4.23
C TYR A 18 -1.39 8.54 3.67
N SER A 19 -2.52 7.91 4.00
CA SER A 19 -2.94 6.64 3.43
C SER A 19 -4.35 6.77 2.87
N ASP A 20 -4.46 6.68 1.55
CA ASP A 20 -5.71 6.40 0.85
C ASP A 20 -6.03 4.87 0.89
N ARG A 21 -6.94 4.39 0.05
CA ARG A 21 -7.33 2.97 -0.04
C ARG A 21 -6.14 2.04 -0.31
N ASN A 22 -6.01 1.04 0.55
CA ASN A 22 -5.08 -0.07 0.41
C ASN A 22 -5.85 -1.35 0.05
N TYR A 23 -5.36 -2.10 -0.93
CA TYR A 23 -5.96 -3.36 -1.37
C TYR A 23 -5.04 -4.54 -1.03
N ILE A 24 -5.61 -5.64 -0.54
CA ILE A 24 -4.86 -6.88 -0.31
C ILE A 24 -4.74 -7.61 -1.66
N ILE A 25 -3.52 -7.88 -2.09
CA ILE A 25 -3.23 -8.53 -3.38
C ILE A 25 -3.00 -10.04 -3.19
N ASP A 26 -2.22 -10.40 -2.16
CA ASP A 26 -1.80 -11.77 -1.91
C ASP A 26 -1.50 -11.96 -0.42
N ILE A 27 -1.67 -13.19 0.06
CA ILE A 27 -1.33 -13.58 1.43
C ILE A 27 -0.26 -14.66 1.32
N LYS A 28 0.95 -14.34 1.80
CA LYS A 28 2.08 -15.25 1.86
C LYS A 28 1.98 -16.11 3.10
N THR A 29 2.10 -17.42 2.90
CA THR A 29 2.05 -18.41 3.99
C THR A 29 3.35 -19.19 4.04
N LYS A 30 3.75 -19.64 5.24
CA LYS A 30 4.96 -20.44 5.42
C LYS A 30 5.01 -21.69 4.52
N GLN A 31 3.88 -22.37 4.27
CA GLN A 31 3.89 -23.59 3.45
C GLN A 31 4.14 -23.29 1.96
N ARG A 32 3.55 -22.22 1.42
CA ARG A 32 3.64 -21.90 -0.01
C ARG A 32 4.87 -21.05 -0.34
N ASP A 33 5.20 -20.09 0.51
CA ASP A 33 6.16 -19.03 0.22
C ASP A 33 7.36 -18.98 1.20
N GLY A 34 7.37 -19.81 2.25
CA GLY A 34 8.46 -19.88 3.24
C GLY A 34 8.41 -18.83 4.35
N TYR A 35 7.46 -17.89 4.31
CA TYR A 35 7.27 -16.86 5.33
C TYR A 35 5.80 -16.40 5.39
N ASN A 36 5.45 -15.71 6.48
CA ASN A 36 4.13 -15.11 6.64
C ASN A 36 4.21 -13.63 6.30
N ALA A 37 3.42 -13.18 5.33
CA ALA A 37 3.31 -11.77 4.95
C ALA A 37 1.98 -11.47 4.25
N VAL A 38 1.60 -10.19 4.24
CA VAL A 38 0.42 -9.70 3.52
C VAL A 38 0.89 -8.68 2.51
N VAL A 39 0.60 -8.92 1.24
CA VAL A 39 0.99 -8.03 0.15
C VAL A 39 -0.11 -7.01 -0.07
N LEU A 40 0.24 -5.73 0.08
CA LEU A 40 -0.66 -4.61 -0.12
C LEU A 40 -0.36 -3.85 -1.41
N ALA A 41 -1.43 -3.39 -2.05
CA ALA A 41 -1.43 -2.45 -3.16
C ALA A 41 -1.88 -1.07 -2.67
N TYR A 42 -1.18 -0.03 -3.11
CA TYR A 42 -1.55 1.35 -2.86
C TYR A 42 -1.47 2.19 -4.14
N GLY A 43 -2.30 3.24 -4.23
CA GLY A 43 -2.29 4.23 -5.30
C GLY A 43 -2.90 3.76 -6.62
N MET A 44 -2.93 4.65 -7.62
CA MET A 44 -3.52 4.38 -8.95
C MET A 44 -2.49 4.61 -10.07
N LYS A 45 -2.43 3.73 -11.06
CA LYS A 45 -1.73 3.98 -12.35
C LYS A 45 -2.68 4.10 -13.51
N LYS A 46 -2.23 4.85 -14.52
CA LYS A 46 -2.76 4.72 -15.88
C LYS A 46 -2.40 3.33 -16.45
N ILE A 47 -3.39 2.67 -17.05
CA ILE A 47 -3.31 1.31 -17.63
C ILE A 47 -2.12 1.16 -18.59
N ASN A 48 -1.88 2.15 -19.45
CA ASN A 48 -0.80 2.13 -20.44
C ASN A 48 0.62 2.05 -19.84
N LYS A 49 0.78 2.28 -18.53
CA LYS A 49 2.07 2.19 -17.83
C LYS A 49 2.22 0.91 -17.00
N ILE A 50 1.30 -0.04 -17.12
CA ILE A 50 1.27 -1.27 -16.31
C ILE A 50 1.72 -2.45 -17.18
N LYS A 51 2.46 -3.39 -16.59
CA LYS A 51 2.86 -4.62 -17.29
C LYS A 51 1.61 -5.48 -17.57
N LYS A 52 1.55 -6.12 -18.73
CA LYS A 52 0.39 -6.91 -19.19
C LYS A 52 -0.11 -7.94 -18.16
N ASN A 53 0.80 -8.65 -17.47
CA ASN A 53 0.41 -9.62 -16.44
C ASN A 53 -0.28 -8.99 -15.23
N LEU A 54 0.12 -7.79 -14.83
CA LEU A 54 -0.49 -7.08 -13.70
C LEU A 54 -1.90 -6.57 -14.05
N ILE A 55 -2.16 -6.24 -15.32
CA ILE A 55 -3.50 -5.82 -15.79
C ILE A 55 -4.51 -6.96 -15.68
N ASN A 56 -4.09 -8.20 -15.94
CA ASN A 56 -4.98 -9.35 -15.81
C ASN A 56 -5.37 -9.59 -14.34
N LEU A 57 -4.40 -9.47 -13.43
CA LEU A 57 -4.64 -9.61 -11.99
C LEU A 57 -5.63 -8.56 -11.45
N THR A 58 -5.56 -7.33 -11.92
CA THR A 58 -6.46 -6.24 -11.49
C THR A 58 -7.90 -6.46 -11.92
N ASN A 59 -8.12 -7.07 -13.09
CA ASN A 59 -9.45 -7.37 -13.59
C ASN A 59 -10.13 -8.47 -12.77
N ILE A 60 -9.37 -9.46 -12.28
CA ILE A 60 -9.88 -10.57 -11.47
C ILE A 60 -10.28 -10.10 -10.08
N LEU A 61 -9.49 -9.19 -9.48
CA LEU A 61 -9.70 -8.70 -8.12
C LEU A 61 -10.60 -7.44 -8.04
N GLN A 62 -11.14 -6.99 -9.19
CA GLN A 62 -12.11 -5.89 -9.31
C GLN A 62 -11.71 -4.58 -8.61
N PHE A 63 -10.43 -4.23 -8.57
CA PHE A 63 -9.94 -2.95 -8.04
C PHE A 63 -9.18 -2.16 -9.11
N PRO A 64 -9.17 -0.81 -9.02
CA PRO A 64 -8.48 0.03 -10.00
C PRO A 64 -6.99 -0.34 -10.05
N PRO A 65 -6.36 -0.25 -11.23
CA PRO A 65 -4.98 -0.67 -11.42
C PRO A 65 -4.03 -0.02 -10.38
N PRO A 66 -3.47 -0.80 -9.43
CA PRO A 66 -2.73 -0.26 -8.31
C PRO A 66 -1.34 0.14 -8.78
N THR A 67 -0.74 1.18 -8.19
CA THR A 67 0.69 1.48 -8.36
C THR A 67 1.27 2.33 -7.24
N LYS A 68 2.33 1.83 -6.60
CA LYS A 68 3.73 2.30 -6.79
C LYS A 68 4.76 1.41 -6.11
N HIS A 69 4.37 0.72 -5.04
CA HIS A 69 5.21 -0.25 -4.33
C HIS A 69 4.35 -1.45 -3.92
N LEU A 70 4.81 -2.67 -4.22
CA LEU A 70 4.42 -3.83 -3.44
C LEU A 70 5.25 -3.75 -2.16
N THR A 71 4.57 -3.64 -1.02
CA THR A 71 5.22 -3.84 0.27
C THR A 71 5.06 -5.32 0.63
N PHE A 72 6.19 -5.98 0.87
CA PHE A 72 6.28 -7.40 1.26
C PHE A 72 6.21 -7.53 2.77
#